data_AF-A0A2V6E6R5-F1
#
_entry.id   AF-A0A2V6E6R5-F1
#
_cell.length_a   1.000
_cell.length_b   1.000
_cell.length_c   1.000
_cell.angle_alpha   90.00
_cell.angle_beta   90.00
_cell.angle_gamma   90.00
#
_symmetry.space_group_name_H-M   'P 1'
#
loop_
_entity.id
_entity.type
_entity.pdbx_description
1 polymer ?
#
loop_
_entity_poly.entity_id
_entity_poly.type
_entity_poly.pdbx_seq_one_letter_code
_entity_poly.pdbx_strand_id
1 'polypeptide(L)'
;MIKRRLFSWALLSVTAAGAFLFTGCSTPESRISEHRDLYASLPARQQQLVAQGQIAPGMSENAVWLAWGSPGQRVNGFARGQSTETWVYFGYTNAYPYGYGYGYGGFGYGYPGFYGGGVGVFRTHHGHRFVVFGDPFYDPFYLSYIPPSVQYPDKTVTFVNGRVVAFQHLVAPYRY
;
A
#
# COMPACT_ATOMS: atom_id res chain seq x y z
N MET A 1 -9.93 24.70 57.88
CA MET A 1 -9.36 24.66 56.52
C MET A 1 -8.88 23.25 56.21
N ILE A 2 -9.58 22.46 55.39
CA ILE A 2 -9.00 21.41 54.53
C ILE A 2 -9.92 21.34 53.31
N LYS A 3 -9.46 22.01 52.26
CA LYS A 3 -10.06 22.07 50.93
C LYS A 3 -9.36 20.98 50.11
N ARG A 4 -10.14 20.28 49.28
CA ARG A 4 -9.69 19.67 48.01
C ARG A 4 -8.76 18.45 48.15
N ARG A 5 -9.34 17.27 48.40
CA ARG A 5 -8.64 16.00 48.14
C ARG A 5 -9.51 14.89 47.54
N LEU A 6 -10.65 15.26 46.94
CA LEU A 6 -11.52 14.33 46.22
C LEU A 6 -11.46 14.49 44.69
N PHE A 7 -10.65 15.41 44.18
CA PHE A 7 -10.49 15.69 42.74
C PHE A 7 -9.17 15.10 42.20
N SER A 8 -8.82 13.89 42.63
CA SER A 8 -7.58 13.22 42.19
C SER A 8 -7.80 11.76 41.79
N TRP A 9 -9.03 11.24 41.93
CA TRP A 9 -9.33 9.84 41.63
C TRP A 9 -10.21 9.65 40.37
N ALA A 10 -10.71 10.75 39.78
CA ALA A 10 -11.52 10.69 38.56
C ALA A 10 -10.72 10.95 37.27
N LEU A 11 -9.39 11.16 37.35
CA LEU A 11 -8.56 11.51 36.19
C LEU A 11 -7.58 10.41 35.73
N LEU A 12 -7.67 9.20 36.27
CA LEU A 12 -6.81 8.06 35.87
C LEU A 12 -7.57 6.91 35.19
N SER A 13 -8.88 7.02 35.00
CA SER A 13 -9.69 5.91 34.48
C SER A 13 -10.09 6.00 33.00
N VAL A 14 -9.62 7.00 32.23
CA VAL A 14 -10.09 7.22 30.83
C VAL A 14 -9.00 7.02 29.77
N THR A 15 -7.72 6.88 30.14
CA THR A 15 -6.60 6.82 29.17
C THR A 15 -6.09 5.40 28.86
N ALA A 16 -6.94 4.37 28.96
CA ALA A 16 -6.57 2.99 28.61
C ALA A 16 -7.63 2.25 27.79
N ALA A 17 -8.47 2.96 27.02
CA ALA A 17 -9.20 2.34 25.91
C ALA A 17 -8.21 2.13 24.76
N GLY A 18 -7.55 0.97 24.80
CA GLY A 18 -6.57 0.54 23.82
C GLY A 18 -7.14 0.57 22.40
N ALA A 19 -6.64 1.51 21.60
CA ALA A 19 -6.70 1.42 20.16
C ALA A 19 -5.68 0.37 19.69
N PHE A 20 -5.97 -0.91 19.93
CA PHE A 20 -5.35 -2.00 19.17
C PHE A 20 -5.97 -1.98 17.77
N LEU A 21 -5.53 -1.04 16.95
CA LEU A 21 -5.70 -1.13 15.51
C LEU A 21 -4.73 -2.21 15.00
N PHE A 22 -5.11 -3.48 15.13
CA PHE A 22 -4.47 -4.53 14.36
C PHE A 22 -4.83 -4.29 12.89
N THR A 23 -4.02 -3.50 12.19
CA THR A 23 -3.95 -3.53 10.75
C THR A 23 -3.46 -4.92 10.36
N GLY A 24 -4.39 -5.84 10.11
CA GLY A 24 -4.10 -7.23 9.81
C GLY A 24 -3.36 -7.37 8.48
N CYS A 25 -2.04 -7.26 8.51
CA CYS A 25 -1.22 -7.77 7.43
C CYS A 25 -1.42 -9.30 7.41
N SER A 26 -2.09 -9.83 6.39
CA SER A 26 -2.24 -11.27 6.21
C SER A 26 -0.86 -11.86 5.85
N THR A 27 -0.21 -12.50 6.82
CA THR A 27 1.08 -13.17 6.63
C THR A 27 0.87 -14.66 6.34
N PRO A 28 1.87 -15.37 5.81
CA PRO A 28 1.77 -16.83 5.65
C PRO A 28 1.43 -17.53 6.98
N GLU A 29 2.00 -17.09 8.10
CA GLU A 29 1.77 -17.65 9.42
C GLU A 29 0.31 -17.51 9.86
N SER A 30 -0.30 -16.33 9.62
CA SER A 30 -1.71 -16.12 9.95
C SER A 30 -2.61 -17.07 9.15
N ARG A 31 -2.35 -17.20 7.84
CA ARG A 31 -3.08 -18.12 6.96
C ARG A 31 -2.91 -19.59 7.37
N ILE A 32 -1.69 -20.00 7.70
CA ILE A 32 -1.42 -21.36 8.19
C ILE A 32 -2.14 -21.61 9.51
N SER A 33 -2.17 -20.62 10.40
CA SER A 33 -2.82 -20.76 11.70
C SER A 33 -4.34 -20.92 11.60
N GLU A 34 -4.96 -20.27 10.60
CA GLU A 34 -6.39 -20.35 10.28
C GLU A 34 -6.73 -21.64 9.51
N HIS A 35 -5.81 -22.15 8.69
CA HIS A 35 -6.02 -23.30 7.81
C HIS A 35 -4.98 -24.41 8.06
N ARG A 36 -4.89 -24.87 9.31
CA ARG A 36 -3.91 -25.87 9.75
C ARG A 36 -4.08 -27.23 9.09
N ASP A 37 -5.31 -27.61 8.81
CA ASP A 37 -5.68 -28.85 8.11
C ASP A 37 -5.12 -28.86 6.67
N LEU A 38 -5.32 -27.77 5.94
CA LEU A 38 -4.77 -27.61 4.59
C LEU A 38 -3.24 -27.64 4.63
N TYR A 39 -2.61 -26.94 5.57
CA TYR A 39 -1.15 -26.95 5.72
C TYR A 39 -0.61 -28.34 6.08
N ALA A 40 -1.26 -29.06 7.00
CA ALA A 40 -0.87 -30.41 7.41
C ALA A 40 -0.99 -31.44 6.27
N SER A 41 -1.90 -31.21 5.31
CA SER A 41 -2.05 -32.07 4.13
C SER A 41 -0.90 -31.94 3.11
N LEU A 42 -0.09 -30.88 3.20
CA LEU A 42 1.01 -30.65 2.26
C LEU A 42 2.21 -31.57 2.58
N PRO A 43 2.98 -32.00 1.57
CA PRO A 43 4.27 -32.65 1.80
C PRO A 43 5.22 -31.78 2.63
N ALA A 44 6.07 -32.39 3.46
CA ALA A 44 6.98 -31.66 4.37
C ALA A 44 7.83 -30.58 3.68
N ARG A 45 8.33 -30.86 2.46
CA ARG A 45 9.08 -29.87 1.67
C ARG A 45 8.22 -28.67 1.28
N GLN A 46 6.95 -28.89 0.93
CA GLN A 46 6.02 -27.81 0.59
C GLN A 46 5.59 -27.02 1.82
N GLN A 47 5.42 -27.68 2.97
CA GLN A 47 5.17 -27.01 4.25
C GLN A 47 6.26 -25.98 4.57
N GLN A 48 7.54 -26.37 4.48
CA GLN A 48 8.67 -25.47 4.72
C GLN A 48 8.67 -24.25 3.80
N LEU A 49 8.39 -24.45 2.50
CA LEU A 49 8.32 -23.36 1.53
C LEU A 49 7.15 -22.42 1.83
N VAL A 50 5.96 -22.97 2.11
CA VAL A 50 4.76 -22.21 2.44
C VAL A 50 4.96 -21.36 3.69
N ALA A 51 5.59 -21.92 4.74
CA ALA A 51 5.95 -21.18 5.96
C ALA A 51 6.91 -20.02 5.70
N GLN A 52 7.68 -20.05 4.61
CA GLN A 52 8.58 -18.97 4.19
C GLN A 52 7.94 -18.03 3.15
N GLY A 53 6.66 -18.21 2.81
CA GLY A 53 5.99 -17.45 1.75
C GLY A 53 6.53 -17.76 0.34
N GLN A 54 7.18 -18.91 0.16
CA GLN A 54 7.76 -19.35 -1.11
C GLN A 54 6.89 -20.42 -1.78
N ILE A 55 7.01 -20.50 -3.10
CA ILE A 55 6.36 -21.53 -3.90
C ILE A 55 7.36 -22.24 -4.82
N ALA A 56 6.98 -23.40 -5.33
CA ALA A 56 7.79 -24.20 -6.22
C ALA A 56 6.93 -24.86 -7.32
N PRO A 57 7.54 -25.31 -8.44
CA PRO A 57 6.83 -26.04 -9.48
C PRO A 57 6.14 -27.29 -8.91
N GLY A 58 4.95 -27.61 -9.42
CA GLY A 58 4.15 -28.76 -8.99
C GLY A 58 3.35 -28.56 -7.69
N MET A 59 3.50 -27.43 -7.00
CA MET A 59 2.61 -27.08 -5.88
C MET A 59 1.15 -26.95 -6.33
N SER A 60 0.22 -27.24 -5.43
CA SER A 60 -1.21 -27.02 -5.66
C SER A 60 -1.59 -25.55 -5.46
N GLU A 61 -2.72 -25.15 -6.02
CA GLU A 61 -3.32 -23.82 -5.78
C GLU A 61 -3.49 -23.52 -4.28
N ASN A 62 -3.91 -24.51 -3.47
CA ASN A 62 -4.03 -24.34 -2.02
C ASN A 62 -2.69 -24.03 -1.34
N ALA A 63 -1.61 -24.70 -1.77
CA ALA A 63 -0.27 -24.42 -1.24
C ALA A 63 0.17 -23.00 -1.61
N VAL A 64 -0.09 -22.57 -2.85
CA VAL A 64 0.19 -21.21 -3.30
C VAL A 64 -0.65 -20.19 -2.54
N TRP A 65 -1.94 -20.46 -2.30
CA TRP A 65 -2.81 -19.57 -1.55
C TRP A 65 -2.36 -19.44 -0.09
N LEU A 66 -1.91 -20.52 0.56
CA LEU A 66 -1.31 -20.44 1.89
C LEU A 66 -0.04 -19.57 1.87
N ALA A 67 0.83 -19.74 0.88
CA ALA A 67 2.09 -18.99 0.77
C ALA A 67 1.86 -17.49 0.44
N TRP A 68 1.07 -17.19 -0.58
CA TRP A 68 0.96 -15.86 -1.19
C TRP A 68 -0.38 -15.15 -0.93
N GLY A 69 -1.40 -15.87 -0.46
CA GLY A 69 -2.74 -15.33 -0.25
C GLY A 69 -3.55 -15.23 -1.55
N SER A 70 -4.67 -14.52 -1.45
CA SER A 70 -5.58 -14.30 -2.57
C SER A 70 -4.93 -13.41 -3.64
N PRO A 71 -5.01 -13.80 -4.92
CA PRO A 71 -4.48 -12.98 -6.00
C PRO A 71 -5.35 -11.73 -6.22
N GLY A 72 -4.73 -10.67 -6.75
CA GLY A 72 -5.46 -9.47 -7.18
C GLY A 72 -6.26 -9.71 -8.46
N GLN A 73 -5.81 -10.63 -9.31
CA GLN A 73 -6.51 -11.02 -10.52
C GLN A 73 -6.22 -12.48 -10.88
N ARG A 74 -7.22 -13.16 -11.44
CA ARG A 74 -7.09 -14.49 -12.05
C ARG A 74 -7.34 -14.38 -13.55
N VAL A 75 -6.47 -14.97 -14.35
CA VAL A 75 -6.49 -14.88 -15.80
C VAL A 75 -6.55 -16.29 -16.38
N ASN A 76 -7.66 -16.60 -17.05
CA ASN A 76 -7.78 -17.83 -17.82
C ASN A 76 -7.13 -17.63 -19.19
N GLY A 77 -6.42 -18.64 -19.66
CA GLY A 77 -5.71 -18.58 -20.93
C GLY A 77 -5.49 -19.97 -21.51
N PHE A 78 -4.77 -20.01 -22.62
CA PHE A 78 -4.38 -21.23 -23.29
C PHE A 78 -2.94 -21.10 -23.74
N ALA A 79 -2.08 -22.00 -23.29
CA ALA A 79 -0.67 -21.99 -23.63
C ALA A 79 -0.17 -23.42 -23.82
N ARG A 80 0.69 -23.63 -24.82
CA ARG A 80 1.31 -24.94 -25.11
C ARG A 80 0.29 -26.09 -25.24
N GLY A 81 -0.88 -25.79 -25.81
CA GLY A 81 -1.94 -26.79 -26.01
C GLY A 81 -2.77 -27.11 -24.76
N GLN A 82 -2.61 -26.36 -23.66
CA GLN A 82 -3.30 -26.61 -22.39
C GLN A 82 -4.03 -25.36 -21.91
N SER A 83 -5.19 -25.57 -21.28
CA SER A 83 -5.87 -24.51 -20.52
C SER A 83 -5.02 -24.15 -19.31
N THR A 84 -4.84 -22.85 -19.08
CA THR A 84 -4.02 -22.33 -17.99
C THR A 84 -4.82 -21.33 -17.16
N GLU A 85 -4.59 -21.32 -15.86
CA GLU A 85 -5.03 -20.24 -14.97
C GLU A 85 -3.79 -19.52 -14.44
N THR A 86 -3.73 -18.19 -14.56
CA THR A 86 -2.63 -17.39 -14.04
C THR A 86 -3.14 -16.43 -12.98
N TRP A 87 -2.55 -16.52 -11.80
CA TRP A 87 -2.80 -15.62 -10.69
C TRP A 87 -1.80 -14.47 -10.76
N VAL A 88 -2.30 -13.25 -10.65
CA VAL A 88 -1.54 -12.00 -10.71
C VAL A 88 -1.68 -11.29 -9.37
N TYR A 89 -0.54 -10.96 -8.78
CA TYR A 89 -0.44 -10.17 -7.56
C TYR A 89 0.13 -8.82 -7.94
N PHE A 90 -0.50 -7.75 -7.46
CA PHE A 90 -0.15 -6.40 -7.83
C PHE A 90 0.68 -5.72 -6.74
N GLY A 91 1.71 -5.00 -7.18
CA GLY A 91 2.40 -3.98 -6.41
C GLY A 91 1.92 -2.59 -6.82
N TYR A 92 2.29 -1.60 -6.03
CA TYR A 92 2.06 -0.19 -6.34
C TYR A 92 3.40 0.54 -6.32
N THR A 93 3.61 1.42 -7.30
CA THR A 93 4.75 2.33 -7.33
C THR A 93 4.26 3.74 -7.61
N ASN A 94 5.09 4.75 -7.37
CA ASN A 94 4.77 6.12 -7.75
C ASN A 94 4.82 6.28 -9.27
N ALA A 95 3.83 6.97 -9.83
CA ALA A 95 3.78 7.28 -11.25
C ALA A 95 4.95 8.18 -11.69
N TYR A 96 5.50 8.96 -10.74
CA TYR A 96 6.61 9.88 -10.95
C TYR A 96 7.83 9.43 -10.13
N PRO A 97 8.72 8.60 -10.70
CA PRO A 97 9.91 8.09 -9.99
C PRO A 97 10.96 9.17 -9.75
N TYR A 98 11.02 10.17 -10.65
CA TYR A 98 11.72 11.41 -10.40
C TYR A 98 10.75 12.28 -9.62
N GLY A 99 11.00 12.41 -8.31
CA GLY A 99 10.21 13.28 -7.46
C GLY A 99 10.03 14.62 -8.16
N TYR A 100 8.83 15.19 -8.05
CA TYR A 100 8.66 16.61 -8.32
C TYR A 100 9.67 17.33 -7.43
N GLY A 101 10.77 17.78 -8.04
CA GLY A 101 11.86 18.45 -7.38
C GLY A 101 11.42 19.86 -7.00
N TYR A 102 10.63 19.97 -5.95
CA TYR A 102 10.62 21.16 -5.14
C TYR A 102 11.39 20.83 -3.87
N GLY A 103 12.70 21.01 -3.98
CA GLY A 103 13.57 21.04 -2.82
C GLY A 103 13.01 22.07 -1.85
N TYR A 104 12.49 21.60 -0.72
CA TYR A 104 12.60 22.35 0.52
C TYR A 104 14.09 22.34 0.92
N GLY A 105 14.88 23.07 0.13
CA GLY A 105 16.24 23.43 0.44
C GLY A 105 16.20 24.32 1.66
N GLY A 106 16.89 23.89 2.70
CA GLY A 106 17.00 24.61 3.96
C GLY A 106 17.46 26.06 3.76
N PHE A 107 17.09 26.87 4.75
CA PHE A 107 17.62 28.19 5.07
C PHE A 107 19.02 28.44 4.47
N GLY A 108 19.05 29.07 3.30
CA GLY A 108 20.26 29.45 2.58
C GLY A 108 20.20 30.93 2.21
N TYR A 109 21.00 31.73 2.91
CA TYR A 109 21.20 33.15 2.66
C TYR A 109 21.74 33.39 1.24
N GLY A 110 21.06 34.20 0.42
CA GLY A 110 21.64 34.69 -0.85
C GLY A 110 20.65 35.31 -1.84
N TYR A 111 20.79 36.63 -2.02
CA TYR A 111 20.23 37.53 -3.07
C TYR A 111 18.80 38.08 -2.93
N PRO A 112 18.61 39.42 -3.08
CA PRO A 112 17.32 40.08 -2.91
C PRO A 112 16.52 40.06 -4.21
N GLY A 113 15.51 39.20 -4.28
CA GLY A 113 14.59 39.20 -5.41
C GLY A 113 13.42 38.26 -5.17
N PHE A 114 12.28 38.83 -4.77
CA PHE A 114 10.96 38.18 -4.75
C PHE A 114 10.82 36.89 -3.93
N TYR A 115 10.87 37.02 -2.60
CA TYR A 115 10.27 36.02 -1.70
C TYR A 115 9.02 36.61 -1.04
N GLY A 116 7.85 36.08 -1.41
CA GLY A 116 6.56 36.43 -0.81
C GLY A 116 5.56 37.16 -1.71
N GLY A 117 5.47 36.79 -3.00
CA GLY A 117 4.53 37.38 -3.95
C GLY A 117 3.14 36.72 -3.90
N GLY A 118 2.37 36.95 -2.85
CA GLY A 118 0.93 36.62 -2.87
C GLY A 118 0.18 37.64 -3.74
N VAL A 119 -0.59 37.17 -4.73
CA VAL A 119 -1.44 38.05 -5.56
C VAL A 119 -2.86 38.00 -5.00
N GLY A 120 -3.40 39.15 -4.61
CA GLY A 120 -4.80 39.27 -4.21
C GLY A 120 -5.70 39.39 -5.43
N VAL A 121 -6.46 38.34 -5.74
CA VAL A 121 -7.44 38.38 -6.84
C VAL A 121 -8.83 38.67 -6.27
N PHE A 122 -9.43 39.78 -6.69
CA PHE A 122 -10.81 40.13 -6.35
C PHE A 122 -11.76 39.38 -7.28
N ARG A 123 -12.66 38.57 -6.72
CA ARG A 123 -13.75 37.93 -7.48
C ARG A 123 -15.09 38.42 -6.97
N THR A 124 -16.04 38.56 -7.88
CA THR A 124 -17.43 38.90 -7.58
C THR A 124 -18.32 37.74 -7.99
N HIS A 125 -19.08 37.19 -7.06
CA HIS A 125 -20.05 36.11 -7.33
C HIS A 125 -21.38 36.45 -6.64
N HIS A 126 -22.49 36.41 -7.39
CA HIS A 126 -23.83 36.83 -6.94
C HIS A 126 -23.87 38.17 -6.17
N GLY A 127 -23.13 39.17 -6.65
CA GLY A 127 -23.11 40.51 -6.02
C GLY A 127 -22.24 40.62 -4.77
N HIS A 128 -21.64 39.54 -4.30
CA HIS A 128 -20.68 39.57 -3.19
C HIS A 128 -19.24 39.54 -3.72
N ARG A 129 -18.40 40.44 -3.22
CA ARG A 129 -16.98 40.51 -3.58
C ARG A 129 -16.13 39.87 -2.50
N PHE A 130 -15.27 38.94 -2.89
CA PHE A 130 -14.32 38.28 -2.01
C PHE A 130 -12.91 38.35 -2.59
N VAL A 131 -11.91 38.28 -1.72
CA VAL A 131 -10.49 38.28 -2.08
C VAL A 131 -9.89 36.92 -1.73
N VAL A 132 -9.15 36.34 -2.66
CA VAL A 132 -8.38 35.12 -2.43
C VAL A 132 -6.91 35.50 -2.48
N PHE A 133 -6.17 35.13 -1.42
CA PHE A 133 -4.73 35.31 -1.33
C PHE A 133 -4.04 33.98 -1.62
N GLY A 134 -3.22 33.95 -2.67
CA GLY A 134 -2.43 32.79 -3.08
C GLY A 134 -1.52 33.19 -4.25
N ASP A 135 -0.60 32.32 -4.65
CA ASP A 135 0.02 32.45 -5.96
C ASP A 135 -1.02 32.09 -7.03
N PRO A 136 -1.08 32.85 -8.13
CA PRO A 136 -2.04 32.61 -9.21
C PRO A 136 -1.83 31.29 -9.97
N PHE A 137 -0.76 30.55 -9.62
CA PHE A 137 -0.42 29.24 -10.16
C PHE A 137 -0.66 28.09 -9.18
N TYR A 138 -1.12 28.37 -7.95
CA TYR A 138 -1.46 27.31 -7.01
C TYR A 138 -2.85 26.78 -7.27
N ASP A 139 -2.84 25.59 -7.84
CA ASP A 139 -4.00 24.75 -7.95
C ASP A 139 -3.89 23.62 -6.90
N PRO A 140 -4.74 23.64 -5.86
CA PRO A 140 -4.72 22.64 -4.78
C PRO A 140 -5.09 21.23 -5.25
N PHE A 141 -5.59 21.06 -6.48
CA PHE A 141 -5.89 19.76 -7.09
C PHE A 141 -4.79 19.29 -8.06
N TYR A 142 -3.93 20.19 -8.54
CA TYR A 142 -2.76 19.85 -9.37
C TYR A 142 -1.52 19.52 -8.52
N LEU A 143 -1.37 20.16 -7.36
CA LEU A 143 -0.28 19.93 -6.42
C LEU A 143 -0.68 18.91 -5.34
N SER A 144 -1.16 17.74 -5.74
CA SER A 144 -1.41 16.66 -4.78
C SER A 144 -0.08 16.24 -4.15
N TYR A 145 0.10 16.57 -2.87
CA TYR A 145 1.23 16.12 -2.04
C TYR A 145 1.30 14.58 -1.97
N ILE A 146 0.21 13.89 -2.26
CA ILE A 146 0.17 12.45 -2.42
C ILE A 146 0.44 12.16 -3.91
N PRO A 147 1.66 11.71 -4.26
CA PRO A 147 1.96 11.38 -5.64
C PRO A 147 1.06 10.22 -6.10
N PRO A 148 0.53 10.26 -7.34
CA PRO A 148 -0.35 9.21 -7.83
C PRO A 148 0.40 7.88 -7.89
N SER A 149 -0.19 6.83 -7.33
CA SER A 149 0.34 5.48 -7.38
C SER A 149 -0.21 4.72 -8.59
N VAL A 150 0.66 4.01 -9.31
CA VAL A 150 0.29 3.12 -10.41
C VAL A 150 0.46 1.67 -9.99
N GLN A 151 -0.52 0.86 -10.37
CA GLN A 151 -0.52 -0.59 -10.13
C GLN A 151 0.33 -1.29 -11.20
N TYR A 152 1.12 -2.27 -10.80
CA TYR A 152 1.87 -3.14 -11.71
C TYR A 152 1.85 -4.59 -11.21
N PRO A 153 1.96 -5.60 -12.09
CA PRO A 153 2.12 -6.99 -11.66
C PRO A 153 3.47 -7.14 -10.92
N ASP A 154 3.43 -7.50 -9.65
CA ASP A 154 4.60 -7.71 -8.78
C ASP A 154 5.09 -9.17 -8.83
N LYS A 155 4.14 -10.11 -8.87
CA LYS A 155 4.45 -11.53 -9.05
C LYS A 155 3.28 -12.26 -9.68
N THR A 156 3.60 -13.34 -10.38
CA THR A 156 2.62 -14.17 -11.09
C THR A 156 2.91 -15.64 -10.88
N VAL A 157 1.87 -16.45 -10.97
CA VAL A 157 1.96 -17.92 -10.92
C VAL A 157 0.91 -18.51 -11.85
N THR A 158 1.35 -19.43 -12.71
CA THR A 158 0.52 -20.09 -13.71
C THR A 158 0.33 -21.55 -13.35
N PHE A 159 -0.90 -22.01 -13.48
CA PHE A 159 -1.34 -23.36 -13.19
C PHE A 159 -1.80 -24.06 -14.47
N VAL A 160 -1.52 -25.35 -14.53
CA VAL A 160 -2.19 -26.32 -15.42
C VAL A 160 -2.73 -27.42 -14.53
N ASN A 161 -4.01 -27.76 -14.67
CA ASN A 161 -4.67 -28.80 -13.85
C ASN A 161 -4.43 -28.60 -12.33
N GLY A 162 -4.49 -27.34 -11.87
CA GLY A 162 -4.30 -26.99 -10.46
C GLY A 162 -2.86 -27.08 -9.94
N ARG A 163 -1.86 -27.23 -10.83
CA ARG A 163 -0.45 -27.39 -10.47
C ARG A 163 0.41 -26.27 -11.05
N VAL A 164 1.31 -25.72 -10.23
CA VAL A 164 2.24 -24.66 -10.66
C VAL A 164 3.15 -25.17 -11.80
N VAL A 165 3.08 -24.51 -12.96
CA VAL A 165 3.95 -24.76 -14.11
C VAL A 165 4.94 -23.64 -14.37
N ALA A 166 4.64 -22.43 -13.91
CA ALA A 166 5.53 -21.27 -13.99
C ALA A 166 5.19 -20.27 -12.89
N PHE A 167 6.18 -19.51 -12.43
CA PHE A 167 5.98 -18.35 -11.56
C PHE A 167 7.12 -17.36 -11.75
N GLN A 168 6.85 -16.08 -11.50
CA GLN A 168 7.79 -15.00 -11.74
C GLN A 168 7.64 -13.93 -10.66
N HIS A 169 8.77 -13.31 -10.29
CA HIS A 169 8.81 -12.07 -9.53
C HIS A 169 9.26 -10.95 -10.47
N LEU A 170 8.48 -9.89 -10.52
CA LEU A 170 8.66 -8.78 -11.44
C LEU A 170 9.27 -7.61 -10.67
N VAL A 171 10.22 -6.93 -11.30
CA VAL A 171 10.87 -5.77 -10.69
C VAL A 171 9.92 -4.57 -10.82
N ALA A 172 9.83 -3.78 -9.75
CA ALA A 172 9.08 -2.53 -9.78
C ALA A 172 9.58 -1.65 -10.94
N PRO A 173 8.68 -1.07 -11.74
CA PRO A 173 9.11 -0.12 -12.76
C PRO A 173 9.88 1.01 -12.09
N TYR A 174 10.99 1.43 -12.73
CA TYR A 174 11.89 2.50 -12.29
C TYR A 174 12.86 2.19 -11.14
N ARG A 175 12.99 0.93 -10.72
CA ARG A 175 14.15 0.47 -9.93
C ARG A 175 15.17 -0.17 -10.88
N TYR A 176 16.15 0.61 -11.32
CA TYR A 176 17.35 0.12 -12.03
C TYR A 176 18.51 -0.04 -11.06
#